data_AF-M1D0A9-F1
#
_entry.id   AF-M1D0A9-F1
#
_cell.length_a   1.000
_cell.length_b   1.000
_cell.length_c   1.000
_cell.angle_alpha   90.00
_cell.angle_beta   90.00
_cell.angle_gamma   90.00
#
_symmetry.space_group_name_H-M   'P 1'
#
loop_
_entity.id
_entity.type
_entity.pdbx_description
1 polymer ?
#
loop_
_entity_poly.entity_id
_entity_poly.type
_entity_poly.pdbx_seq_one_letter_code
_entity_poly.pdbx_strand_id
1 'polypeptide(L)'
;MAYAFSRDGAMPYSSFWHKVNKHEVPLNAVWTSAFIAFCMALTSLGSLVAFQAMTSIATIGLYIAYALPILFRVTLARKSFTPGPFNLGSYGIVVGWVAVFWVALISVLFSLPIAYPITDQTLNYTPVAVGGLVILVVSSWIFSARHWFKGPITNIGNSSEEA
;
A
#
# COMPACT_ATOMS: atom_id res chain seq x y z
N MET A 1 10.07 -2.27 -1.28
CA MET A 1 8.95 -3.18 -0.95
C MET A 1 8.86 -4.36 -1.90
N ALA A 2 8.81 -4.16 -3.22
CA ALA A 2 8.57 -5.24 -4.18
C ALA A 2 9.49 -6.47 -4.02
N TYR A 3 10.79 -6.27 -3.80
CA TYR A 3 11.74 -7.36 -3.55
C TYR A 3 11.46 -8.15 -2.25
N ALA A 4 11.18 -7.46 -1.14
CA ALA A 4 10.89 -8.12 0.12
C ALA A 4 9.57 -8.92 0.04
N PHE A 5 8.54 -8.35 -0.58
CA PHE A 5 7.26 -9.04 -0.81
C PHE A 5 7.41 -10.25 -1.74
N SER A 6 8.21 -10.15 -2.80
CA SER A 6 8.45 -11.29 -3.68
C SER A 6 9.30 -12.37 -3.01
N ARG A 7 10.29 -12.01 -2.20
CA ARG A 7 11.06 -12.96 -1.38
C ARG A 7 10.15 -13.73 -0.40
N ASP A 8 9.19 -13.04 0.21
CA ASP A 8 8.24 -13.66 1.13
C ASP A 8 7.12 -14.45 0.40
N GLY A 9 7.24 -14.64 -0.92
CA GLY A 9 6.28 -15.38 -1.75
C GLY A 9 4.95 -14.66 -1.97
N ALA A 10 4.82 -13.40 -1.56
CA ALA A 10 3.56 -12.65 -1.54
C ALA A 10 3.11 -12.14 -2.92
N MET A 11 3.94 -12.31 -3.97
CA MET A 11 3.66 -11.84 -5.33
C MET A 11 3.55 -13.00 -6.33
N PRO A 12 2.64 -12.88 -7.34
CA PRO A 12 2.63 -13.82 -8.45
C PRO A 12 3.98 -13.76 -9.19
N TYR A 13 4.52 -14.91 -9.60
CA TYR A 13 5.87 -15.03 -10.16
C TYR A 13 6.97 -14.48 -9.23
N SER A 14 6.81 -14.65 -7.91
CA SER A 14 7.81 -14.30 -6.88
C SER A 14 9.25 -14.70 -7.26
N SER A 15 9.43 -15.86 -7.89
CA SER A 15 10.72 -16.37 -8.37
C SER A 15 11.45 -15.44 -9.34
N PHE A 16 10.72 -14.67 -10.15
CA PHE A 16 11.28 -13.73 -11.11
C PHE A 16 11.63 -12.38 -10.47
N TRP A 17 10.78 -11.91 -9.55
CA TRP A 17 10.91 -10.58 -8.95
C TRP A 17 11.95 -10.50 -7.83
N HIS A 18 12.24 -11.61 -7.15
CA HIS A 18 13.25 -11.64 -6.08
C HIS A 18 14.67 -11.96 -6.59
N LYS A 19 14.87 -12.08 -7.91
CA LYS A 19 16.20 -12.34 -8.46
C LYS A 19 17.09 -11.09 -8.30
N VAL A 20 18.20 -11.25 -7.60
CA VAL A 20 19.23 -10.21 -7.42
C VAL A 20 20.41 -10.41 -8.36
N ASN A 21 21.03 -9.31 -8.78
CA ASN A 21 22.27 -9.34 -9.56
C ASN A 21 23.50 -9.46 -8.63
N LYS A 22 24.71 -9.56 -9.21
CA LYS A 22 26.00 -9.62 -8.49
C LYS A 22 26.23 -8.46 -7.49
N HIS A 23 25.57 -7.33 -7.69
CA HIS A 23 25.63 -6.16 -6.79
C HIS A 23 24.49 -6.13 -5.75
N GLU A 24 23.80 -7.25 -5.53
CA GLU A 24 22.67 -7.37 -4.57
C GLU A 24 21.46 -6.48 -4.90
N VAL A 25 21.38 -5.97 -6.12
CA VAL A 25 20.28 -5.13 -6.60
C VAL A 25 19.22 -5.98 -7.31
N PRO A 26 17.93 -5.89 -6.92
CA PRO A 26 16.82 -6.55 -7.60
C PRO A 26 16.38 -5.76 -8.85
N LEU A 27 17.17 -5.84 -9.92
CA LEU A 27 16.97 -5.04 -11.14
C LEU A 27 15.58 -5.22 -11.78
N ASN A 28 15.02 -6.44 -11.75
CA ASN A 28 13.69 -6.72 -12.31
C ASN A 28 12.61 -5.89 -11.61
N ALA A 29 12.64 -5.84 -10.28
CA ALA A 29 11.68 -5.07 -9.50
C ALA A 29 11.83 -3.55 -9.73
N VAL A 30 13.06 -3.07 -9.89
CA VAL A 30 13.35 -1.66 -10.16
C VAL A 30 12.81 -1.24 -11.53
N TRP A 31 13.15 -1.98 -12.59
CA TRP A 31 12.70 -1.69 -13.95
C TRP A 31 11.19 -1.77 -14.09
N THR A 32 10.54 -2.74 -13.45
CA THR A 32 9.07 -2.82 -13.44
C THR A 32 8.44 -1.61 -12.76
N SER A 33 8.99 -1.16 -11.63
CA SER A 33 8.50 0.04 -10.94
C SER A 33 8.67 1.28 -11.81
N ALA A 34 9.81 1.44 -12.47
CA ALA A 34 10.09 2.54 -13.39
C ALA A 34 9.15 2.51 -14.61
N PHE A 35 8.93 1.34 -15.19
CA PHE A 35 8.04 1.15 -16.33
C PHE A 35 6.58 1.47 -15.98
N ILE A 36 6.09 1.00 -14.84
CA ILE A 36 4.73 1.33 -14.37
C ILE A 36 4.60 2.84 -14.16
N ALA A 37 5.57 3.48 -13.49
CA ALA A 37 5.57 4.93 -13.28
C ALA A 37 5.56 5.71 -14.61
N PHE A 38 6.33 5.25 -15.60
CA PHE A 38 6.34 5.83 -16.94
C PHE A 38 4.98 5.69 -17.63
N CYS A 39 4.36 4.50 -17.60
CA CYS A 39 3.01 4.29 -18.14
C CYS A 39 1.97 5.18 -17.45
N MET A 40 2.06 5.35 -16.13
CA MET A 40 1.17 6.27 -15.40
C MET A 40 1.37 7.71 -15.85
N ALA A 41 2.62 8.15 -16.07
CA ALA A 41 2.92 9.50 -16.55
C ALA A 41 2.42 9.75 -17.98
N LEU A 42 2.45 8.73 -18.86
CA LEU A 42 1.96 8.82 -20.23
C LEU A 42 0.48 9.21 -20.34
N THR A 43 -0.33 8.93 -19.31
CA THR A 43 -1.75 9.34 -19.28
C THR A 43 -1.94 10.86 -19.42
N SER A 44 -0.93 11.66 -19.04
CA SER A 44 -0.93 13.11 -19.20
C SER A 44 -1.01 13.58 -20.66
N LEU A 45 -0.55 12.76 -21.62
CA LEU A 45 -0.60 13.10 -23.05
C LEU A 45 -2.01 13.01 -23.63
N GLY A 46 -2.86 12.14 -23.07
CA GLY A 46 -4.22 11.91 -23.56
C GLY A 46 -5.28 12.73 -22.83
N SER A 47 -5.18 12.84 -21.50
CA SER A 47 -6.16 13.58 -20.71
C SER A 47 -5.58 14.03 -19.38
N LEU A 48 -5.70 15.33 -19.11
CA LEU A 48 -5.31 15.91 -17.82
C LEU A 48 -6.17 15.34 -16.67
N VAL A 49 -7.44 15.01 -16.94
CA VAL A 49 -8.33 14.40 -15.95
C VAL A 49 -7.91 12.97 -15.62
N ALA A 50 -7.49 12.19 -16.61
CA ALA A 50 -6.95 10.85 -16.37
C ALA A 50 -5.66 10.92 -15.53
N PHE A 51 -4.77 11.86 -15.84
CA PHE A 51 -3.55 12.07 -15.04
C PHE A 51 -3.85 12.49 -13.60
N GLN A 52 -4.76 13.45 -13.40
CA GLN A 52 -5.21 13.88 -12.06
C GLN A 52 -5.83 12.72 -11.27
N ALA A 53 -6.64 11.88 -11.92
CA ALA A 53 -7.21 10.69 -11.29
C ALA A 53 -6.11 9.70 -10.88
N MET A 54 -5.11 9.46 -11.73
CA MET A 54 -3.97 8.57 -11.42
C MET A 54 -3.14 9.07 -10.24
N THR A 55 -2.84 10.38 -10.18
CA THR A 55 -2.12 10.96 -9.04
C THR A 55 -2.91 10.86 -7.73
N SER A 56 -4.24 11.04 -7.80
CA SER A 56 -5.13 10.88 -6.65
C SER A 56 -5.17 9.44 -6.17
N ILE A 57 -5.25 8.45 -7.08
CA ILE A 57 -5.18 7.03 -6.76
C ILE A 57 -3.86 6.68 -6.07
N ALA A 58 -2.72 7.16 -6.59
CA ALA A 58 -1.41 6.92 -6.00
C ALA A 58 -1.31 7.49 -4.58
N THR A 59 -1.84 8.71 -4.39
CA THR A 59 -1.85 9.41 -3.11
C THR A 59 -2.74 8.69 -2.08
N ILE A 60 -3.97 8.34 -2.45
CA ILE A 60 -4.90 7.60 -1.58
C ILE A 60 -4.32 6.22 -1.24
N GLY A 61 -3.77 5.50 -2.23
CA GLY A 61 -3.15 4.19 -2.02
C GLY A 61 -2.00 4.24 -1.01
N LEU A 62 -1.13 5.25 -1.12
CA LEU A 62 -0.05 5.48 -0.15
C LEU A 62 -0.61 5.76 1.25
N TYR A 63 -1.61 6.63 1.36
CA TYR A 63 -2.21 6.95 2.66
C TYR A 63 -2.89 5.75 3.30
N ILE A 64 -3.62 4.93 2.54
CA ILE A 64 -4.22 3.69 3.05
C ILE A 64 -3.13 2.73 3.53
N ALA A 65 -2.03 2.58 2.78
CA ALA A 65 -0.92 1.73 3.16
C ALA A 65 -0.28 2.15 4.51
N TYR A 66 -0.27 3.44 4.82
CA TYR A 66 0.17 3.95 6.13
C TYR A 66 -0.91 3.88 7.21
N ALA A 67 -2.18 4.08 6.86
CA ALA A 67 -3.28 4.01 7.81
C ALA A 67 -3.52 2.59 8.32
N LEU A 68 -3.34 1.56 7.50
CA LEU A 68 -3.56 0.16 7.88
C LEU A 68 -2.75 -0.29 9.10
N PRO A 69 -1.41 -0.17 9.16
CA PRO A 69 -0.65 -0.55 10.34
C PRO A 69 -0.99 0.31 11.57
N ILE A 70 -1.32 1.59 11.38
CA ILE A 70 -1.78 2.47 12.47
C ILE A 70 -3.12 1.98 13.02
N LEU A 71 -4.05 1.63 12.13
CA LEU A 71 -5.36 1.09 12.48
C LEU A 71 -5.23 -0.23 13.24
N PHE A 72 -4.39 -1.16 12.77
CA PHE A 72 -4.13 -2.41 13.49
C PHE A 72 -3.44 -2.18 14.84
N ARG A 73 -2.55 -1.18 14.95
CA ARG A 73 -1.92 -0.79 16.22
C ARG A 73 -2.96 -0.30 17.24
N VAL A 74 -3.92 0.53 16.83
CA VAL A 74 -4.92 1.09 17.76
C VAL A 74 -6.09 0.14 18.06
N THR A 75 -6.36 -0.82 17.17
CA THR A 75 -7.46 -1.78 17.33
C THR A 75 -6.99 -3.12 17.89
N LEU A 76 -6.27 -3.90 17.08
CA LEU A 76 -6.00 -5.32 17.32
C LEU A 76 -4.79 -5.54 18.24
N ALA A 77 -3.70 -4.78 18.01
CA ALA A 77 -2.45 -4.94 18.74
C ALA A 77 -2.37 -4.08 20.02
N ARG A 78 -3.48 -3.45 20.44
CA ARG A 78 -3.49 -2.51 21.58
C ARG A 78 -2.91 -3.12 22.88
N LYS A 79 -3.14 -4.42 23.09
CA LYS A 79 -2.70 -5.15 24.29
C LYS A 79 -1.43 -5.98 24.08
N SER A 80 -1.05 -6.27 22.83
CA SER A 80 0.10 -7.11 22.49
C SER A 80 1.31 -6.30 22.02
N PHE A 81 1.19 -4.97 21.95
CA PHE A 81 2.25 -4.09 21.47
C PHE A 81 3.37 -3.95 22.50
N THR A 82 4.57 -4.38 22.13
CA THR A 82 5.79 -4.14 22.90
C THR A 82 6.37 -2.77 22.53
N PRO A 83 6.48 -1.82 23.49
CA PRO A 83 7.01 -0.49 23.20
C PRO A 83 8.49 -0.54 22.87
N GLY A 84 8.88 0.11 21.77
CA GLY A 84 10.29 0.32 21.42
C GLY A 84 10.95 1.43 22.25
N PRO A 85 12.24 1.73 22.00
CA PRO A 85 12.99 2.75 22.73
C PRO A 85 12.36 4.16 22.64
N PHE A 86 11.56 4.40 21.60
CA PHE A 86 10.70 5.58 21.50
C PHE A 86 9.22 5.16 21.52
N ASN A 87 8.48 5.66 22.50
CA ASN A 87 7.05 5.40 22.64
C ASN A 87 6.31 6.65 23.15
N LEU A 88 5.18 6.99 22.51
CA LEU A 88 4.31 8.09 22.93
C LEU A 88 3.36 7.72 24.09
N GLY A 89 3.46 6.50 24.63
CA GLY A 89 2.58 6.04 25.71
C GLY A 89 1.11 6.09 25.29
N SER A 90 0.26 6.62 26.18
CA SER A 90 -1.19 6.77 25.96
C SER A 90 -1.55 7.69 24.79
N TYR A 91 -0.73 8.73 24.53
CA TYR A 91 -0.94 9.65 23.40
C TYR A 91 -0.84 8.96 22.04
N GLY A 92 -0.10 7.85 21.95
CA GLY A 92 0.01 7.07 20.72
C GLY A 92 -1.32 6.55 20.18
N ILE A 93 -2.29 6.27 21.06
CA ILE A 93 -3.63 5.81 20.66
C ILE A 93 -4.46 6.96 20.10
N VAL A 94 -4.43 8.12 20.76
CA VAL A 94 -5.19 9.30 20.32
C VAL A 94 -4.67 9.78 18.96
N VAL A 95 -3.35 9.93 18.83
CA VAL A 95 -2.70 10.31 17.57
C VAL A 95 -3.00 9.29 16.47
N GLY A 96 -3.01 7.99 16.80
CA GLY A 96 -3.37 6.94 15.84
C GLY A 96 -4.80 7.07 15.31
N TRP A 97 -5.79 7.34 16.17
CA TRP A 97 -7.16 7.58 15.73
C TRP A 97 -7.31 8.84 14.89
N VAL A 98 -6.64 9.93 15.29
CA VAL A 98 -6.61 11.18 14.50
C VAL A 98 -6.02 10.92 13.13
N ALA A 99 -4.92 10.17 13.03
CA ALA A 99 -4.29 9.83 11.76
C ALA A 99 -5.20 8.98 10.85
N VAL A 100 -5.86 7.96 11.39
CA VAL A 100 -6.81 7.12 10.64
C VAL A 100 -7.99 7.95 10.13
N PHE A 101 -8.58 8.79 10.99
CA PHE A 101 -9.67 9.68 10.62
C PHE A 101 -9.25 10.68 9.55
N TRP A 102 -8.05 11.25 9.68
CA TRP A 102 -7.48 12.17 8.72
C TRP A 102 -7.29 11.53 7.34
N VAL A 103 -6.79 10.30 7.29
CA VAL A 103 -6.65 9.55 6.03
C VAL A 103 -8.02 9.24 5.42
N ALA A 104 -9.02 8.88 6.22
CA ALA A 104 -10.38 8.67 5.74
C ALA A 104 -10.97 9.95 5.12
N LEU A 105 -10.80 11.09 5.81
CA LEU A 105 -11.24 12.40 5.33
C LEU A 105 -10.57 12.76 4.00
N ILE A 106 -9.24 12.66 3.92
CA ILE A 106 -8.48 12.97 2.71
C ILE A 106 -8.90 12.06 1.55
N SER A 107 -9.15 10.77 1.81
CA SER A 107 -9.59 9.82 0.79
C SER A 107 -10.93 10.22 0.16
N VAL A 108 -11.85 10.75 0.98
CA VAL A 108 -13.13 11.28 0.49
C VAL A 108 -12.90 12.57 -0.30
N LEU A 109 -12.06 13.49 0.18
CA LEU A 109 -11.79 14.75 -0.53
C LEU A 109 -11.15 14.52 -1.91
N PHE A 110 -10.17 13.62 -2.02
CA PHE A 110 -9.57 13.25 -3.31
C PHE A 110 -10.50 12.45 -4.22
N SER A 111 -11.63 11.97 -3.69
CA SER A 111 -12.68 11.28 -4.44
C SER A 111 -13.71 12.24 -5.04
N LEU A 112 -13.73 13.52 -4.62
CA LEU A 112 -14.66 14.52 -5.13
C LEU A 112 -14.24 15.08 -6.50
N PRO A 113 -15.19 15.60 -7.30
CA PRO A 113 -14.89 16.33 -8.52
C PRO A 113 -14.21 17.65 -8.20
N ILE A 114 -13.18 18.01 -8.97
CA ILE A 114 -12.45 19.28 -8.83
C ILE A 114 -13.02 20.42 -9.69
N ALA A 115 -14.00 20.12 -10.56
CA ALA A 115 -14.59 21.08 -11.49
C ALA A 115 -16.11 20.88 -11.64
N TYR A 116 -16.82 21.97 -11.89
CA TYR A 116 -18.25 22.00 -12.19
C TYR A 116 -18.45 22.76 -13.51
N PRO A 117 -19.34 22.32 -14.44
CA PRO A 117 -20.28 21.21 -14.33
C PRO A 117 -19.63 19.81 -14.45
N ILE A 118 -20.27 18.81 -13.82
CA ILE A 118 -19.86 17.40 -13.87
C ILE A 118 -20.33 16.80 -15.19
N THR A 119 -19.38 16.39 -16.03
CA THR A 119 -19.57 15.72 -17.31
C THR A 119 -18.64 14.51 -17.36
N ASP A 120 -18.79 13.64 -18.36
CA ASP A 120 -17.89 12.48 -18.55
C ASP A 120 -16.41 12.89 -18.70
N GLN A 121 -16.15 14.13 -19.12
CA GLN A 121 -14.81 14.66 -19.26
C GLN A 121 -14.26 15.31 -17.98
N THR A 122 -15.10 15.61 -16.99
CA THR A 122 -14.72 16.29 -15.73
C THR A 122 -14.92 15.44 -14.48
N LEU A 123 -15.53 14.27 -14.62
CA LEU A 123 -15.73 13.33 -13.52
C LEU A 123 -14.39 12.77 -13.02
N ASN A 124 -14.24 12.78 -11.70
CA ASN A 124 -13.09 12.16 -11.05
C ASN A 124 -13.31 10.64 -10.96
N TYR A 125 -12.56 9.86 -11.74
CA TYR A 125 -12.65 8.40 -11.79
C TYR A 125 -11.92 7.67 -10.65
N THR A 126 -11.21 8.41 -9.78
CA THR A 126 -10.49 7.86 -8.64
C THR A 126 -11.32 6.94 -7.73
N PRO A 127 -12.56 7.27 -7.33
CA PRO A 127 -13.32 6.44 -6.38
C PRO A 127 -13.65 5.06 -6.97
N VAL A 128 -13.98 5.03 -8.26
CA VAL A 128 -14.30 3.81 -8.99
C VAL A 128 -13.06 2.93 -9.09
N ALA A 129 -11.91 3.51 -9.43
CA ALA A 129 -10.65 2.78 -9.53
C ALA A 129 -10.20 2.23 -8.17
N VAL A 130 -10.25 3.05 -7.12
CA VAL A 130 -9.88 2.63 -5.75
C VAL A 130 -10.83 1.56 -5.23
N GLY A 131 -12.15 1.74 -5.39
CA GLY A 131 -13.15 0.77 -4.98
C GLY A 131 -12.98 -0.58 -5.70
N GLY A 132 -12.78 -0.54 -7.02
CA GLY A 132 -12.49 -1.73 -7.82
C GLY A 132 -11.22 -2.45 -7.36
N LEU A 133 -10.15 -1.71 -7.09
CA LEU A 133 -8.90 -2.28 -6.57
C LEU A 133 -9.10 -2.95 -5.21
N VAL A 134 -9.80 -2.30 -4.27
CA VAL A 134 -10.09 -2.88 -2.95
C VAL A 134 -10.89 -4.17 -3.08
N ILE A 135 -11.92 -4.18 -3.94
CA ILE A 135 -12.71 -5.39 -4.20
C ILE A 135 -11.83 -6.52 -4.75
N LEU A 136 -10.95 -6.23 -5.72
CA LEU A 136 -10.03 -7.22 -6.28
C LEU A 136 -9.08 -7.78 -5.25
N VAL A 137 -8.48 -6.93 -4.41
CA VAL A 137 -7.53 -7.34 -3.36
C VAL A 137 -8.24 -8.20 -2.31
N VAL A 138 -9.41 -7.76 -1.81
CA VAL A 138 -10.19 -8.50 -0.82
C VAL A 138 -10.67 -9.85 -1.39
N SER A 139 -11.13 -9.86 -2.64
CA SER A 139 -11.53 -11.09 -3.32
C SER A 139 -10.35 -12.05 -3.46
N SER A 140 -9.20 -11.57 -3.94
CA SER A 140 -7.98 -12.38 -4.05
C SER A 140 -7.55 -12.96 -2.70
N TRP A 141 -7.68 -12.18 -1.63
CA TRP A 141 -7.40 -12.64 -0.27
C TRP A 141 -8.33 -13.76 0.18
N ILE A 142 -9.65 -13.59 0.01
CA ILE A 142 -10.68 -14.55 0.43
C ILE A 142 -10.56 -15.86 -0.36
N PHE A 143 -10.38 -15.78 -1.69
CA PHE A 143 -10.39 -16.96 -2.55
C PHE A 143 -9.05 -17.68 -2.63
N SER A 144 -7.92 -17.00 -2.46
CA SER A 144 -6.60 -17.59 -2.67
C SER A 144 -5.64 -17.31 -1.51
N ALA A 145 -5.27 -16.05 -1.28
CA ALA A 145 -4.08 -15.72 -0.49
C ALA A 145 -4.13 -16.24 0.95
N ARG A 146 -5.32 -16.26 1.58
CA ARG A 146 -5.47 -16.76 2.96
C ARG A 146 -5.11 -18.24 3.16
N HIS A 147 -5.08 -19.03 2.07
CA HIS A 147 -4.82 -20.48 2.15
C HIS A 147 -3.33 -20.84 2.03
N TRP A 148 -2.50 -19.94 1.48
CA TRP A 148 -1.08 -20.23 1.21
C TRP A 148 -0.11 -19.21 1.79
N PHE A 149 -0.55 -18.00 2.16
CA PHE A 149 0.32 -16.96 2.70
C PHE A 149 0.65 -17.20 4.18
N LYS A 150 1.93 -17.42 4.50
CA LYS A 150 2.41 -17.76 5.86
C LYS A 150 2.98 -16.57 6.66
N GLY A 151 2.93 -15.36 6.10
CA GLY A 151 3.50 -14.17 6.72
C GLY A 151 4.98 -13.92 6.37
N PRO A 152 5.54 -12.80 6.85
CA PRO A 152 6.91 -12.39 6.53
C PRO A 152 7.95 -13.32 7.15
N ILE A 153 9.02 -13.61 6.40
CA ILE A 153 10.09 -14.50 6.85
C ILE A 153 11.04 -13.73 7.76
N THR A 154 11.19 -14.20 9.01
CA THR A 154 12.10 -13.60 10.00
C THR A 154 13.56 -13.78 9.55
N ASN A 155 14.30 -12.68 9.43
CA ASN A 155 15.72 -12.69 9.02
C ASN A 155 16.69 -12.73 10.22
N ILE A 156 16.17 -12.79 11.44
CA ILE A 156 16.93 -12.92 12.67
C ILE A 156 16.80 -14.39 13.08
N GLY A 157 17.90 -15.15 12.97
CA GLY A 157 17.94 -16.49 13.53
C GLY A 157 17.77 -16.41 15.05
N ASN A 158 17.07 -17.38 15.65
CA ASN A 158 17.08 -17.57 17.11
C ASN A 158 18.50 -17.94 17.57
N SER A 159 19.42 -16.98 17.64
CA SER A 159 20.78 -17.17 18.16
C SER A 159 20.84 -16.82 19.66
N SER A 160 19.80 -17.17 20.43
CA SER A 160 19.72 -16.89 21.87
C SER A 160 19.23 -18.09 22.70
N GLU A 161 19.36 -19.31 22.17
CA GLU A 161 19.02 -20.56 22.87
C GLU A 161 20.24 -21.46 23.16
N GLU A 162 21.47 -20.94 23.07
CA GLU A 162 22.68 -21.63 23.54
C GLU A 162 23.58 -20.66 24.33
N ALA A 163 23.34 -20.55 25.64
CA ALA A 163 24.31 -20.14 26.65
C ALA A 163 23.90 -20.69 28.02
#